data_AF-A0A7J9XGR8-F1
#
_entry.id   AF-A0A7J9XGR8-F1
#
_cell.length_a   1.000
_cell.length_b   1.000
_cell.length_c   1.000
_cell.angle_alpha   90.00
_cell.angle_beta   90.00
_cell.angle_gamma   90.00
#
_symmetry.space_group_name_H-M   'P 1'
#
loop_
_entity.id
_entity.type
_entity.pdbx_description
1 polymer ?
#
loop_
_entity_poly.entity_id
_entity_poly.type
_entity_poly.pdbx_seq_one_letter_code
_entity_poly.pdbx_strand_id
1 'polypeptide(L)'
;MLVLEAVVFDGVGWSEILVLLVVAVIIFGPDKLPKVAADLAKGLRMVRNWAQKARSELEDELPPELRNIDVTSLNPKTFVRNALLDDDNDPLGLNAEENGTKRTTAAKSPRRLDPGEPAPYDADAT
;
A
#
# COMPACT_ATOMS: atom_id res chain seq x y z
N MET A 1 -35.34 -25.43 2.07
CA MET A 1 -34.01 -26.10 1.93
C MET A 1 -33.79 -26.65 0.51
N LEU A 2 -34.80 -27.22 -0.16
CA LEU A 2 -34.65 -27.78 -1.52
C LEU A 2 -34.58 -26.76 -2.68
N VAL A 3 -35.07 -25.52 -2.48
CA VAL A 3 -35.03 -24.48 -3.54
C VAL A 3 -33.62 -23.89 -3.72
N LEU A 4 -32.73 -24.05 -2.73
CA LEU A 4 -31.40 -23.45 -2.76
C LEU A 4 -30.43 -24.25 -3.65
N GLU A 5 -30.50 -25.59 -3.64
CA GLU A 5 -29.59 -26.45 -4.40
C GLU A 5 -29.75 -26.28 -5.91
N ALA A 6 -30.99 -26.12 -6.43
CA ALA A 6 -31.22 -26.10 -7.87
C ALA A 6 -30.67 -24.85 -8.61
N VAL A 7 -30.34 -23.77 -7.88
CA VAL A 7 -29.88 -22.50 -8.45
C VAL A 7 -28.34 -22.43 -8.54
N VAL A 8 -27.62 -23.18 -7.70
CA VAL A 8 -26.20 -22.98 -7.36
C VAL A 8 -25.21 -23.56 -8.38
N PHE A 9 -25.64 -24.37 -9.35
CA PHE A 9 -24.72 -25.29 -10.07
C PHE A 9 -24.22 -24.90 -11.48
N ASP A 10 -24.46 -23.69 -12.01
CA ASP A 10 -23.99 -23.27 -13.36
C ASP A 10 -23.05 -22.04 -13.36
N GLY A 11 -22.39 -21.77 -12.23
CA GLY A 11 -21.55 -20.57 -12.04
C GLY A 11 -22.32 -19.39 -11.48
N VAL A 12 -21.61 -18.32 -11.06
CA VAL A 12 -22.24 -17.09 -10.53
C VAL A 12 -23.01 -16.39 -11.66
N GLY A 13 -24.19 -16.91 -11.95
CA GLY A 13 -25.11 -16.39 -12.94
C GLY A 13 -26.01 -15.31 -12.36
N TRP A 14 -26.77 -14.65 -13.24
CA TRP A 14 -27.78 -13.66 -12.85
C TRP A 14 -28.82 -14.20 -11.85
N SER A 15 -29.07 -15.52 -11.85
CA SER A 15 -29.95 -16.20 -10.90
C SER A 15 -29.45 -16.12 -9.46
N GLU A 16 -28.15 -16.32 -9.24
CA GLU A 16 -27.52 -16.29 -7.91
C GLU A 16 -27.64 -14.88 -7.28
N ILE A 17 -27.37 -13.86 -8.10
CA ILE A 17 -27.49 -12.45 -7.69
C ILE A 17 -28.92 -12.12 -7.28
N LEU A 18 -29.92 -12.62 -8.03
CA LEU A 18 -31.33 -12.46 -7.70
C LEU A 18 -31.68 -13.11 -6.36
N VAL A 19 -31.20 -14.33 -6.10
CA VAL A 19 -31.43 -15.02 -4.82
C VAL A 19 -30.80 -14.24 -3.66
N LEU A 20 -29.56 -13.79 -3.80
CA LEU A 20 -28.89 -12.96 -2.79
C LEU A 20 -29.62 -11.65 -2.52
N LEU A 21 -30.14 -11.00 -3.57
CA LEU A 21 -30.90 -9.76 -3.45
C LEU A 21 -32.19 -10.00 -2.65
N VAL A 22 -32.93 -11.08 -2.96
CA VAL A 22 -34.14 -11.44 -2.21
C VAL A 22 -33.83 -11.74 -0.75
N VAL A 23 -32.78 -12.52 -0.47
CA VAL A 23 -32.34 -12.81 0.91
C VAL A 23 -31.97 -11.52 1.64
N ALA A 24 -31.23 -10.62 1.00
CA ALA A 24 -30.85 -9.34 1.58
C ALA A 24 -32.09 -8.46 1.87
N VAL A 25 -33.08 -8.42 0.97
CA VAL A 25 -34.35 -7.70 1.18
C VAL A 25 -35.11 -8.26 2.36
N ILE A 26 -35.13 -9.58 2.56
CA ILE A 26 -35.84 -10.20 3.69
C ILE A 26 -35.14 -9.86 5.01
N ILE A 27 -33.81 -9.88 5.06
CA ILE A 27 -33.04 -9.62 6.29
C ILE A 27 -33.07 -8.14 6.66
N PHE A 28 -32.81 -7.26 5.70
CA PHE A 28 -32.65 -5.82 5.94
C PHE A 28 -33.93 -5.01 5.69
N GLY A 29 -34.81 -5.49 4.81
CA GLY A 29 -35.99 -4.77 4.33
C GLY A 29 -35.76 -4.03 3.00
N PRO A 30 -36.77 -3.95 2.11
CA PRO A 30 -36.65 -3.31 0.80
C PRO A 30 -36.38 -1.80 0.90
N ASP A 31 -36.83 -1.16 1.99
CA ASP A 31 -36.63 0.28 2.21
C ASP A 31 -35.24 0.61 2.80
N LYS A 32 -34.60 -0.35 3.50
CA LYS A 32 -33.31 -0.13 4.16
C LYS A 32 -32.13 -0.36 3.23
N LEU A 33 -32.21 -1.38 2.36
CA LEU A 33 -31.16 -1.69 1.40
C LEU A 33 -30.70 -0.49 0.54
N PRO A 34 -31.60 0.25 -0.16
CA PRO A 34 -31.21 1.38 -0.98
C PRO A 34 -30.61 2.51 -0.14
N LYS A 35 -31.10 2.69 1.09
CA LYS A 35 -30.56 3.69 2.03
C LYS A 35 -29.14 3.35 2.47
N VAL A 36 -28.89 2.10 2.89
CA VAL A 36 -27.56 1.62 3.29
C VAL A 36 -26.57 1.69 2.14
N ALA A 37 -26.97 1.25 0.94
CA ALA A 37 -26.14 1.35 -0.26
C ALA A 37 -25.79 2.81 -0.60
N ALA A 38 -26.76 3.72 -0.51
CA ALA A 38 -26.54 5.14 -0.75
C ALA A 38 -25.57 5.75 0.27
N ASP A 39 -25.67 5.37 1.54
CA ASP A 39 -24.79 5.87 2.60
C ASP A 39 -23.35 5.34 2.44
N LEU A 40 -23.19 4.06 2.10
CA LEU A 40 -21.89 3.48 1.73
C LEU A 40 -21.28 4.16 0.50
N ALA A 41 -22.09 4.41 -0.54
CA ALA A 41 -21.63 5.07 -1.76
C ALA A 41 -21.16 6.51 -1.48
N LYS A 42 -21.86 7.25 -0.62
CA LYS A 42 -21.43 8.58 -0.16
C LYS A 42 -20.11 8.50 0.60
N GLY A 43 -19.96 7.51 1.49
CA GLY A 43 -18.70 7.26 2.21
C GLY A 43 -17.53 6.98 1.27
N LEU A 44 -17.71 6.08 0.30
CA LEU A 44 -16.69 5.77 -0.71
C LEU A 44 -16.31 6.99 -1.55
N ARG A 45 -17.30 7.81 -1.96
CA ARG A 45 -17.03 9.07 -2.66
C ARG A 45 -16.20 10.03 -1.82
N MET A 46 -16.50 10.14 -0.52
CA MET A 46 -15.72 10.98 0.39
C MET A 46 -14.27 10.51 0.49
N VAL A 47 -14.07 9.20 0.67
CA VAL A 47 -12.73 8.59 0.71
C VAL A 47 -11.98 8.83 -0.61
N ARG A 48 -12.65 8.64 -1.76
CA ARG A 48 -12.08 8.93 -3.08
C ARG A 48 -11.63 10.39 -3.20
N ASN A 49 -12.44 11.32 -2.74
CA ASN A 49 -12.12 12.75 -2.78
C ASN A 49 -10.93 13.10 -1.87
N TRP A 50 -10.86 12.50 -0.68
CA TRP A 50 -9.72 12.65 0.22
C TRP A 50 -8.43 12.10 -0.38
N ALA A 51 -8.49 10.90 -0.96
CA ALA A 51 -7.35 10.29 -1.64
C ALA A 51 -6.87 11.15 -2.82
N GLN A 52 -7.79 11.73 -3.60
CA GLN A 52 -7.44 12.63 -4.71
C GLN A 52 -6.81 13.94 -4.23
N LYS A 53 -7.35 14.54 -3.15
CA LYS A 53 -6.78 15.76 -2.57
C LYS A 53 -5.38 15.54 -2.03
N ALA A 54 -5.19 14.49 -1.23
CA ALA A 54 -3.87 14.13 -0.72
C ALA A 54 -2.90 13.87 -1.88
N ARG A 55 -3.32 13.13 -2.92
CA ARG A 55 -2.50 12.92 -4.11
C ARG A 55 -2.12 14.24 -4.79
N SER A 56 -3.04 15.19 -4.93
CA SER A 56 -2.76 16.49 -5.54
C SER A 56 -1.74 17.30 -4.72
N GLU A 57 -1.87 17.30 -3.40
CA GLU A 57 -0.96 18.01 -2.49
C GLU A 57 0.45 17.42 -2.55
N LEU A 58 0.56 16.08 -2.59
CA LEU A 58 1.83 15.42 -2.86
C LEU A 58 2.34 15.77 -4.26
N GLU A 59 1.53 15.71 -5.32
CA GLU A 59 1.96 16.06 -6.68
C GLU A 59 2.51 17.49 -6.76
N ASP A 60 1.89 18.44 -6.06
CA ASP A 60 2.26 19.85 -6.02
C ASP A 60 3.59 20.10 -5.26
N GLU A 61 3.88 19.30 -4.23
CA GLU A 61 5.13 19.38 -3.46
C GLU A 61 6.24 18.43 -3.96
N LEU A 62 5.90 17.43 -4.77
CA LEU A 62 6.84 16.46 -5.29
C LEU A 62 7.63 17.02 -6.49
N PRO A 63 8.97 16.87 -6.51
CA PRO A 63 9.80 17.28 -7.63
C PRO A 63 9.37 16.59 -8.94
N PRO A 64 9.58 17.23 -10.10
CA PRO A 64 9.09 16.78 -11.42
C PRO A 64 9.55 15.37 -11.81
N GLU A 65 10.60 14.86 -11.16
CA GLU A 65 11.14 13.50 -11.32
C GLU A 65 10.19 12.40 -10.81
N LEU A 66 9.36 12.69 -9.79
CA LEU A 66 8.44 11.71 -9.19
C LEU A 66 7.03 11.72 -9.82
N ARG A 67 6.68 12.80 -10.53
CA ARG A 67 5.40 12.94 -11.27
C ARG A 67 5.25 11.95 -12.43
N ASN A 68 6.37 11.44 -12.93
CA ASN A 68 6.41 10.45 -14.01
C ASN A 68 6.28 9.00 -13.52
N ILE A 69 6.19 8.78 -12.21
CA ILE A 69 5.91 7.46 -11.65
C ILE A 69 4.40 7.25 -11.72
N ASP A 70 3.97 6.39 -12.65
CA ASP A 70 2.57 6.04 -12.82
C ASP A 70 2.06 5.25 -11.61
N VAL A 71 1.58 5.99 -10.61
CA VAL A 71 1.02 5.43 -9.36
C VAL A 71 -0.23 4.56 -9.60
N THR A 72 -0.80 4.61 -10.81
CA THR A 72 -1.99 3.84 -11.18
C THR A 72 -1.64 2.41 -11.61
N SER A 73 -0.37 2.14 -11.94
CA SER A 73 0.13 0.84 -12.39
C SER A 73 1.13 0.18 -11.42
N LEU A 74 1.14 0.60 -10.14
CA LEU A 74 2.02 0.12 -9.06
C LEU A 74 1.84 -1.37 -8.74
N ASN A 75 2.38 -2.24 -9.60
CA ASN A 75 2.87 -3.54 -9.16
C ASN A 75 4.19 -3.28 -8.40
N PRO A 76 4.27 -3.59 -7.09
CA PRO A 76 5.44 -3.25 -6.29
C PRO A 76 6.72 -3.92 -6.81
N LYS A 77 6.58 -5.05 -7.49
CA LYS A 77 7.69 -5.75 -8.16
C LYS A 77 8.20 -5.02 -9.40
N THR A 78 7.34 -4.38 -10.20
CA THR A 78 7.80 -3.58 -11.36
C THR A 78 8.35 -2.23 -10.93
N PHE A 79 7.86 -1.66 -9.83
CA PHE A 79 8.42 -0.44 -9.25
C PHE A 79 9.87 -0.65 -8.79
N VAL A 80 10.13 -1.69 -7.99
CA VAL A 80 11.49 -2.04 -7.56
C VAL A 80 12.34 -2.49 -8.74
N ARG A 81 11.78 -3.24 -9.71
CA ARG A 81 12.53 -3.67 -10.89
C ARG A 81 12.92 -2.50 -11.78
N ASN A 82 12.05 -1.53 -12.03
CA ASN A 82 12.40 -0.36 -12.83
C ASN A 82 13.39 0.56 -12.09
N ALA A 83 13.22 0.73 -10.77
CA ALA A 83 14.18 1.46 -9.92
C ALA A 83 15.57 0.78 -9.82
N LEU A 84 15.68 -0.51 -10.16
CA LEU A 84 16.94 -1.26 -10.23
C LEU A 84 17.43 -1.49 -11.67
N LEU A 85 16.59 -1.26 -12.70
CA LEU A 85 16.93 -1.47 -14.12
C LEU A 85 17.30 -0.17 -14.84
N ASP A 86 16.81 0.99 -14.38
CA ASP A 86 17.30 2.32 -14.80
C ASP A 86 18.56 2.73 -13.99
N ASP A 87 19.51 1.79 -13.88
CA ASP A 87 20.83 1.90 -13.21
C ASP A 87 21.81 2.81 -13.98
N ASP A 88 21.30 3.80 -14.72
CA ASP A 88 22.12 4.85 -15.35
C ASP A 88 21.99 6.20 -14.62
N ASN A 89 21.04 6.33 -13.68
CA ASN A 89 20.90 7.52 -12.83
C ASN A 89 20.65 7.10 -11.38
N ASP A 90 21.69 6.69 -10.68
CA ASP A 90 21.72 6.44 -9.24
C ASP A 90 21.16 7.65 -8.43
N PRO A 91 19.93 7.60 -7.87
CA PRO A 91 19.49 8.64 -6.93
C PRO A 91 20.08 8.41 -5.52
N LEU A 92 20.78 7.28 -5.30
CA LEU A 92 21.32 6.86 -4.01
C LEU A 92 22.86 6.77 -3.97
N GLY A 93 23.56 7.12 -5.06
CA GLY A 93 25.01 7.28 -5.07
C GLY A 93 25.80 6.05 -4.63
N LEU A 94 25.35 4.84 -4.97
CA LEU A 94 25.98 3.59 -4.54
C LEU A 94 27.12 3.13 -5.44
N ASN A 95 27.24 3.72 -6.64
CA ASN A 95 28.37 3.51 -7.54
C ASN A 95 29.36 4.68 -7.47
N ALA A 96 29.89 4.96 -6.29
CA ALA A 96 31.14 5.69 -6.18
C ALA A 96 32.28 4.68 -6.37
N GLU A 97 32.75 4.61 -7.62
CA GLU A 97 34.05 4.05 -7.96
C GLU A 97 35.08 4.45 -6.90
N GLU A 98 35.68 3.42 -6.34
CA GLU A 98 36.81 3.47 -5.44
C GLU A 98 38.04 4.00 -6.20
N ASN A 99 38.09 5.32 -6.41
CA ASN A 99 39.33 5.98 -6.80
C ASN A 99 39.47 7.34 -6.11
N GLY A 100 40.25 7.33 -5.04
CA GLY A 100 40.92 8.52 -4.52
C GLY A 100 40.11 9.41 -3.57
N THR A 101 40.63 9.50 -2.35
CA THR A 101 40.48 10.64 -1.41
C THR A 101 39.46 10.48 -0.28
N LYS A 102 39.99 9.99 0.85
CA LYS A 102 39.69 10.38 2.24
C LYS A 102 38.48 11.32 2.41
N ARG A 103 37.39 10.80 2.98
CA ARG A 103 36.50 11.59 3.85
C ARG A 103 36.12 10.78 5.09
N THR A 104 36.73 11.18 6.20
CA THR A 104 36.40 10.79 7.57
C THR A 104 34.99 11.27 7.93
N THR A 105 34.04 10.35 8.05
CA THR A 105 32.91 10.52 8.98
C THR A 105 32.79 9.23 9.78
N ALA A 106 33.15 9.35 11.05
CA ALA A 106 33.11 8.27 12.02
C ALA A 106 31.65 7.99 12.40
N ALA A 107 30.95 7.19 11.59
CA ALA A 107 29.79 6.45 12.07
C ALA A 107 30.32 5.23 12.84
N LYS A 108 30.24 5.30 14.16
CA LYS A 108 30.60 4.24 15.10
C LYS A 108 29.66 3.06 14.83
N SER A 109 30.06 2.14 13.95
CA SER A 109 29.37 0.87 13.74
C SER A 109 29.12 0.20 15.10
N PRO A 110 27.97 -0.46 15.32
CA PRO A 110 27.74 -1.23 16.53
C PRO A 110 28.80 -2.32 16.59
N ARG A 111 29.85 -2.08 17.37
CA ARG A 111 30.92 -3.03 17.59
C ARG A 111 30.25 -4.23 18.24
N ARG A 112 30.17 -5.35 17.51
CA ARG A 112 29.76 -6.61 18.10
C ARG A 112 30.77 -6.91 19.20
N LEU A 113 30.27 -7.03 20.42
CA LEU A 113 31.10 -7.37 21.57
C LEU A 113 31.65 -8.78 21.31
N ASP A 114 32.97 -8.92 21.43
CA ASP A 114 33.60 -10.23 21.34
C ASP A 114 33.15 -11.10 22.53
N PRO A 115 33.00 -12.42 22.36
CA PRO A 115 32.50 -13.29 23.43
C PRO A 115 33.34 -13.18 24.70
N GLY A 116 32.75 -12.63 25.77
CA GLY A 116 33.41 -12.43 27.06
C GLY A 116 33.73 -10.96 27.41
N GLU A 117 33.49 -10.01 26.51
CA GLU A 117 33.63 -8.59 26.81
C GLU A 117 32.35 -8.06 27.51
N PRO A 118 32.46 -7.50 28.74
CA PRO A 118 31.29 -6.96 29.43
C PRO A 118 30.75 -5.74 28.69
N ALA A 119 29.43 -5.67 28.58
CA ALA A 119 28.77 -4.54 27.92
C ALA A 119 29.12 -3.22 28.64
N PRO A 120 29.31 -2.11 27.90
CA PRO A 120 29.59 -0.82 28.50
C PRO A 120 28.48 -0.43 29.49
N TYR A 121 28.88 -0.02 30.71
CA TYR A 121 27.93 0.40 31.73
C TYR A 121 27.39 1.80 31.38
N ASP A 122 26.06 1.93 31.33
CA ASP A 122 25.37 3.19 31.08
C ASP A 122 24.93 3.80 32.42
N ALA A 123 25.50 4.95 32.77
CA ALA A 123 25.23 5.63 34.04
C ALA A 123 23.93 6.45 34.02
N ASP A 124 23.31 6.63 32.85
CA ASP A 124 22.09 7.44 32.69
C ASP A 124 20.79 6.62 32.86
N ALA A 125 20.89 5.33 33.20
CA ALA A 125 19.76 4.42 33.35
C ALA A 125 19.23 4.26 34.80
N THR A 126 19.17 5.34 35.60
CA THR A 126 18.58 5.38 36.97
C THR A 126 17.39 6.31 37.06
#